data_AF-A0A0J7LYQ9-F1
#
_entry.id   AF-A0A0J7LYQ9-F1
#
_cell.length_a   1.000
_cell.length_b   1.000
_cell.length_c   1.000
_cell.angle_alpha   90.00
_cell.angle_beta   90.00
_cell.angle_gamma   90.00
#
_symmetry.space_group_name_H-M   'P 1'
#
loop_
_entity.id
_entity.type
_entity.pdbx_description
1 polymer ?
#
loop_
_entity_poly.entity_id
_entity_poly.type
_entity_poly.pdbx_seq_one_letter_code
_entity_poly.pdbx_strand_id
1 'polypeptide(L)'
;MTRMYPTAYLEYHADQYAAALLHKQGVSLDQYLADPARYQDLLTRPFPLLPTQTRVRTRLMREEIKKERLQSTADLVRDELRREIEAQLEQELDGYPRNNVRPFEPMRHHRYPKRRGFACWFKRSPKPTPHPTRG
;
A
#
# COMPACT_ATOMS: atom_id res chain seq x y z
N MET A 1 58.06 4.90 28.35
CA MET A 1 57.72 3.50 28.66
C MET A 1 56.99 2.93 27.46
N THR A 2 57.59 1.96 26.76
CA THR A 2 56.98 1.32 25.58
C THR A 2 55.91 0.35 26.08
N ARG A 3 54.62 0.66 25.88
CA ARG A 3 53.53 -0.28 26.19
C ARG A 3 53.56 -1.38 25.13
N MET A 4 53.81 -2.62 25.54
CA MET A 4 53.66 -3.78 24.65
C MET A 4 52.21 -4.26 24.70
N TYR A 5 51.53 -4.22 23.56
CA TYR A 5 50.18 -4.75 23.40
C TYR A 5 50.25 -6.15 22.78
N PRO A 6 49.34 -7.08 23.13
CA PRO A 6 49.22 -8.37 22.45
C PRO A 6 48.93 -8.19 20.95
N THR A 7 49.48 -9.07 20.10
CA THR A 7 49.33 -8.97 18.64
C THR A 7 47.86 -8.92 18.20
N ALA A 8 47.01 -9.79 18.75
CA ALA A 8 45.58 -9.82 18.43
C ALA A 8 44.85 -8.50 18.80
N TYR A 9 45.29 -7.84 19.87
CA TYR A 9 44.74 -6.54 20.26
C TYR A 9 45.15 -5.44 19.27
N LEU A 10 46.41 -5.46 18.82
CA LEU A 10 46.92 -4.52 17.83
C LEU A 10 46.23 -4.69 16.48
N GLU A 11 46.05 -5.92 16.01
CA GLU A 11 45.38 -6.21 14.74
C GLU A 11 43.93 -5.70 14.74
N TYR A 12 43.16 -6.07 15.76
CA TYR A 12 41.76 -5.63 15.89
C TYR A 12 41.61 -4.10 15.87
N HIS A 13 42.44 -3.40 16.66
CA HIS A 13 42.36 -1.95 16.76
C HIS A 13 43.01 -1.24 15.56
N ALA A 14 43.99 -1.84 14.89
CA ALA A 14 44.55 -1.31 13.65
C ALA A 14 43.51 -1.32 12.51
N ASP A 15 42.74 -2.40 12.39
CA ASP A 15 41.66 -2.50 11.41
C ASP A 15 40.58 -1.44 11.65
N GLN A 16 40.13 -1.28 12.91
CA GLN A 16 39.18 -0.23 13.31
C GLN A 16 39.71 1.18 12.99
N TYR A 17 40.97 1.45 13.34
CA TYR A 17 41.63 2.72 13.08
C TYR A 17 41.72 3.05 11.58
N ALA A 18 42.06 2.06 10.76
CA ALA A 18 42.17 2.19 9.32
C ALA A 18 40.78 2.38 8.66
N ALA A 19 39.80 1.57 9.05
CA ALA A 19 38.42 1.64 8.53
C ALA A 19 37.78 3.01 8.81
N ALA A 20 37.97 3.54 10.01
CA ALA A 20 37.47 4.86 10.39
C ALA A 20 38.35 6.02 9.90
N LEU A 21 39.47 5.73 9.21
CA LEU A 21 40.49 6.68 8.73
C LEU A 21 40.81 7.78 9.77
N LEU A 22 41.01 7.38 11.03
CA LEU A 22 41.21 8.31 12.16
C LEU A 22 42.43 9.24 11.97
N HIS A 23 43.42 8.81 11.18
CA HIS A 23 44.55 9.65 10.77
C HIS A 23 44.09 10.93 10.05
N LYS A 24 43.03 10.89 9.23
CA LYS A 24 42.45 12.07 8.56
C LYS A 24 41.73 12.99 9.53
N GLN A 25 41.39 12.48 10.70
CA GLN A 25 40.76 13.22 11.79
C GLN A 25 41.80 13.76 12.79
N GLY A 26 43.10 13.56 12.52
CA GLY A 26 44.21 14.09 13.33
C GLY A 26 44.61 13.23 14.53
N VAL A 27 44.07 12.01 14.66
CA VAL A 27 44.41 11.09 15.75
C VAL A 27 45.48 10.11 15.27
N SER A 28 46.57 9.95 16.03
CA SER A 28 47.58 8.94 15.73
C SER A 28 47.17 7.56 16.27
N LEU A 29 47.73 6.49 15.69
CA LEU A 29 47.44 5.12 16.16
C LEU A 29 47.82 4.94 17.63
N ASP A 30 48.97 5.47 18.06
CA ASP A 30 49.40 5.42 19.47
C ASP A 30 48.42 6.14 20.42
N GLN A 31 47.88 7.29 19.99
CA GLN A 31 46.87 8.04 20.75
C GLN A 31 45.55 7.27 20.85
N TYR A 32 45.16 6.58 19.78
CA TYR A 32 43.97 5.73 19.77
C TYR A 32 44.14 4.50 20.67
N LEU A 33 45.27 3.80 20.58
CA LEU A 33 45.58 2.63 21.41
C LEU A 33 45.77 2.97 22.90
N ALA A 34 46.03 4.23 23.24
CA ALA A 34 46.11 4.67 24.63
C ALA A 34 44.74 4.62 25.35
N ASP A 35 43.65 4.91 24.63
CA ASP A 35 42.28 4.88 25.12
C ASP A 35 41.27 4.79 23.94
N PRO A 36 40.99 3.57 23.43
CA PRO A 36 40.12 3.41 22.27
C PRO A 36 38.67 3.85 22.51
N ALA A 37 38.18 3.69 23.74
CA ALA A 37 36.79 4.01 24.10
C ALA A 37 36.47 5.50 23.92
N ARG A 38 37.47 6.37 24.11
CA ARG A 38 37.36 7.82 23.89
C ARG A 38 37.00 8.19 22.46
N TYR A 39 37.35 7.35 21.48
CA TYR A 39 37.18 7.65 20.06
C TYR A 39 35.99 6.89 19.43
N GLN A 40 35.16 6.23 20.23
CA GLN A 40 34.02 5.45 19.74
C GLN A 40 33.06 6.27 18.86
N ASP A 41 32.84 7.53 19.21
CA ASP A 41 32.01 8.45 18.42
C ASP A 41 32.62 8.71 17.04
N LEU A 42 33.95 8.83 16.96
CA LEU A 42 34.67 9.06 15.69
C LEU A 42 34.69 7.83 14.78
N LEU A 43 34.67 6.62 15.37
CA LEU A 43 34.57 5.36 14.63
C LEU A 43 33.23 5.20 13.92
N THR A 44 32.15 5.74 14.50
CA THR A 44 30.79 5.61 13.96
C THR A 44 30.37 6.80 13.10
N ARG A 45 31.03 7.95 13.26
CA ARG A 45 30.66 9.18 12.55
C ARG A 45 30.97 9.06 11.06
N PRO A 46 30.01 9.37 10.17
CA PRO A 46 30.29 9.44 8.74
C PRO A 46 31.29 10.56 8.45
N PHE A 47 32.14 10.36 7.44
CA PHE A 47 33.06 11.39 7.00
C PHE A 47 32.33 12.70 6.66
N PRO A 48 32.87 13.87 7.06
CA PRO A 48 32.27 15.14 6.71
C PRO A 48 32.19 15.27 5.18
N LEU A 49 31.06 15.79 4.71
CA LEU A 49 30.86 16.02 3.28
C LEU A 49 31.84 17.06 2.76
N LEU A 50 32.35 16.82 1.55
CA LEU A 50 33.14 17.81 0.83
C LEU A 50 32.30 19.07 0.56
N PRO A 51 32.91 20.26 0.42
CA PRO A 51 32.17 21.49 0.15
C PRO A 51 31.21 21.41 -1.05
N THR A 52 31.61 20.69 -2.11
CA THR A 52 30.78 20.43 -3.29
C THR A 52 29.58 19.54 -2.97
N GLN A 53 29.78 18.48 -2.20
CA GLN A 53 28.71 17.58 -1.74
C GLN A 53 27.73 18.31 -0.81
N THR A 54 28.22 19.17 0.07
CA THR A 54 27.38 20.01 0.95
C THR A 54 26.47 20.93 0.13
N ARG A 55 26.99 21.58 -0.92
CA ARG A 55 26.16 22.38 -1.83
C ARG A 55 25.05 21.56 -2.47
N VAL A 56 25.36 20.37 -2.99
CA VAL A 56 24.36 19.46 -3.57
C VAL A 56 23.32 19.05 -2.54
N ARG A 57 23.74 18.64 -1.34
CA ARG A 57 22.84 18.28 -0.23
C ARG A 57 21.88 19.42 0.12
N THR A 58 22.40 20.64 0.27
CA THR A 58 21.57 21.80 0.59
C THR A 58 20.57 22.12 -0.52
N ARG A 59 20.94 21.93 -1.79
CA ARG A 59 20.03 22.10 -2.92
C ARG A 59 18.90 21.06 -2.87
N LEU A 60 19.22 19.78 -2.70
CA LEU A 60 18.22 18.71 -2.64
C LEU A 60 17.25 18.90 -1.47
N MET A 61 17.75 19.27 -0.29
CA MET A 61 16.90 19.58 0.87
C MET A 61 15.92 20.72 0.59
N ARG A 62 16.36 21.78 -0.10
CA ARG A 62 15.47 22.89 -0.49
C ARG A 62 14.40 22.44 -1.48
N GLU A 63 14.76 21.60 -2.44
CA GLU A 63 13.81 21.04 -3.41
C GLU A 63 12.78 20.15 -2.74
N GLU A 64 13.19 19.32 -1.79
CA GLU A 64 12.31 18.45 -1.01
C GLU A 64 11.32 19.27 -0.17
N ILE A 65 11.80 20.27 0.57
CA ILE A 65 10.92 21.20 1.32
C ILE A 65 9.93 21.90 0.38
N LYS A 66 10.38 22.31 -0.82
CA LYS A 66 9.48 22.95 -1.80
C LYS A 66 8.41 21.98 -2.28
N LYS A 67 8.78 20.72 -2.57
CA LYS A 67 7.83 19.68 -2.99
C LYS A 67 6.83 19.37 -1.90
N GLU A 68 7.28 19.23 -0.66
CA GLU A 68 6.41 18.97 0.49
C GLU A 68 5.36 20.08 0.67
N ARG A 69 5.77 21.35 0.56
CA ARG A 69 4.85 22.50 0.60
C ARG A 69 3.85 22.49 -0.55
N LEU A 70 4.29 22.17 -1.76
CA LEU A 70 3.39 22.08 -2.90
C LEU A 70 2.38 20.94 -2.71
N GLN A 71 2.85 19.80 -2.20
CA GLN A 71 1.99 18.66 -1.92
C GLN A 71 0.95 19.01 -0.86
N SER A 72 1.35 19.63 0.25
CA SER A 72 0.41 20.03 1.30
C SER A 72 -0.63 21.02 0.79
N THR A 73 -0.24 21.97 -0.06
CA THR A 73 -1.22 22.87 -0.69
C THR A 73 -2.18 22.14 -1.61
N ALA A 74 -1.69 21.15 -2.39
CA ALA A 74 -2.53 20.38 -3.28
C ALA A 74 -3.52 19.49 -2.52
N ASP A 75 -3.11 18.95 -1.37
CA ASP A 75 -3.97 18.13 -0.51
C ASP A 75 -5.09 18.98 0.12
N LEU A 76 -4.80 20.20 0.57
CA LEU A 76 -5.81 21.14 1.06
C LEU A 76 -6.87 21.46 -0.01
N VAL A 77 -6.43 21.80 -1.22
CA VAL A 77 -7.34 22.08 -2.35
C VAL A 77 -8.19 20.85 -2.70
N ARG A 78 -7.60 19.65 -2.65
CA ARG A 78 -8.34 18.40 -2.88
C ARG A 78 -9.43 18.19 -1.83
N ASP A 79 -9.12 18.44 -0.56
CA ASP A 79 -10.08 18.28 0.54
C ASP A 79 -11.23 19.29 0.44
N GLU A 80 -10.93 20.55 0.08
CA GLU A 80 -11.95 21.57 -0.18
C GLU A 80 -12.89 21.14 -1.32
N LEU A 81 -12.33 20.75 -2.47
CA LEU A 81 -13.11 20.27 -3.61
C LEU A 81 -13.97 19.06 -3.25
N ARG A 82 -13.43 18.14 -2.45
CA ARG A 82 -14.17 16.96 -1.98
C ARG A 82 -15.40 17.36 -1.16
N ARG A 83 -15.26 18.33 -0.25
CA ARG A 83 -16.39 18.83 0.55
C ARG A 83 -17.45 19.51 -0.30
N GLU A 84 -17.04 20.28 -1.31
CA GLU A 84 -17.97 20.89 -2.26
C GLU A 84 -18.78 19.84 -3.02
N ILE A 85 -18.12 18.79 -3.51
CA ILE A 85 -18.78 17.67 -4.19
C ILE A 85 -19.74 16.95 -3.24
N GLU A 86 -19.32 16.67 -2.00
CA GLU A 86 -20.18 16.04 -1.00
C GLU A 86 -21.42 16.89 -0.70
N ALA A 87 -21.28 18.22 -0.56
CA ALA A 87 -22.40 19.13 -0.35
C ALA A 87 -23.36 19.19 -1.56
N GLN A 88 -22.84 19.19 -2.79
CA GLN A 88 -23.66 19.12 -4.00
C GLN A 88 -24.45 17.81 -4.06
N LEU A 89 -23.79 16.68 -3.78
CA LEU A 89 -24.44 15.37 -3.75
C LEU A 89 -25.53 15.29 -2.67
N GLU A 90 -25.28 15.84 -1.48
CA GLU A 90 -26.30 15.89 -0.42
C GLU A 90 -27.52 16.70 -0.86
N GLN A 91 -27.31 17.85 -1.50
CA GLN A 91 -28.39 18.67 -2.05
C GLN A 91 -29.17 17.95 -3.15
N GLU A 92 -28.50 17.28 -4.08
CA GLU A 92 -29.14 16.49 -5.12
C GLU A 92 -29.96 15.32 -4.53
N LEU A 93 -29.42 14.65 -3.51
CA LEU A 93 -30.06 13.49 -2.86
C LEU A 93 -31.25 13.87 -1.96
N ASP A 94 -31.37 15.11 -1.50
CA ASP A 94 -32.43 15.54 -0.58
C ASP A 94 -33.84 15.41 -1.22
N GLY A 95 -33.92 15.52 -2.55
CA GLY A 95 -35.15 15.33 -3.31
C GLY A 95 -35.54 13.87 -3.57
N TYR A 96 -34.68 12.90 -3.27
CA TYR A 96 -34.92 11.50 -3.59
C TYR A 96 -35.50 10.71 -2.41
N PRO A 97 -36.43 9.77 -2.65
CA PRO A 97 -36.94 8.90 -1.61
C PRO A 97 -35.82 7.99 -1.06
N ARG A 98 -35.51 8.13 0.23
CA ARG A 98 -34.48 7.33 0.95
C ARG A 98 -34.96 5.90 1.26
N ASN A 99 -35.47 5.18 0.26
CA ASN A 99 -36.19 3.91 0.44
C ASN A 99 -35.34 2.65 0.17
N ASN A 100 -34.00 2.78 0.18
CA ASN A 100 -33.05 1.74 -0.23
C ASN A 100 -32.86 0.61 0.79
N VAL A 101 -33.61 0.64 1.90
CA VAL A 101 -33.46 -0.32 3.02
C VAL A 101 -34.78 -1.03 3.36
N ARG A 102 -35.84 -0.88 2.56
CA ARG A 102 -36.95 -1.83 2.70
C ARG A 102 -36.42 -3.21 2.33
N PRO A 103 -36.41 -4.20 3.25
CA PRO A 103 -36.23 -5.59 2.83
C PRO A 103 -37.31 -5.82 1.78
N PHE A 104 -36.93 -6.12 0.55
CA PHE A 104 -37.93 -6.55 -0.42
C PHE A 104 -38.53 -7.82 0.17
N GLU A 105 -39.82 -7.83 0.45
CA GLU A 105 -40.49 -9.11 0.67
C GLU A 105 -40.41 -9.86 -0.68
N PRO A 106 -39.83 -11.07 -0.74
CA PRO A 106 -39.83 -11.83 -1.97
C PRO A 106 -41.28 -12.00 -2.43
N MET A 107 -41.57 -11.54 -3.64
CA MET A 107 -42.91 -11.57 -4.23
C MET A 107 -43.45 -13.01 -4.19
N ARG A 108 -44.38 -13.29 -3.27
CA ARG A 108 -45.01 -14.61 -3.15
C ARG A 108 -45.98 -14.80 -4.30
N HIS A 109 -45.54 -15.42 -5.39
CA HIS A 109 -46.45 -15.89 -6.42
C HIS A 109 -47.45 -16.87 -5.80
N HIS A 110 -48.75 -16.54 -5.88
CA HIS A 110 -49.81 -17.52 -5.65
C HIS A 110 -49.69 -18.61 -6.71
N ARG A 111 -48.98 -19.69 -6.38
CA ARG A 111 -49.04 -20.90 -7.17
C ARG A 111 -50.44 -21.48 -6.98
N TYR A 112 -51.27 -21.37 -8.01
CA TYR A 112 -52.48 -22.18 -8.08
C TYR A 112 -52.09 -23.64 -7.85
N PRO A 113 -52.76 -24.38 -6.94
CA PRO A 113 -52.51 -25.80 -6.80
C PRO A 113 -52.76 -26.43 -8.17
N LYS A 114 -51.75 -27.09 -8.74
CA LYS A 114 -51.94 -27.91 -9.95
C LYS A 114 -53.03 -28.91 -9.59
N ARG A 115 -54.25 -28.72 -10.13
CA ARG A 115 -55.32 -29.70 -10.02
C ARG A 115 -54.71 -31.04 -10.44
N ARG A 116 -54.58 -31.98 -9.50
CA ARG A 116 -54.26 -33.37 -9.83
C ARG A 116 -55.38 -33.82 -10.75
N GLY A 117 -55.04 -34.05 -12.02
CA GLY A 117 -56.01 -34.35 -13.07
C GLY A 117 -56.82 -35.58 -12.71
N PHE A 118 -58.10 -35.38 -12.39
CA PHE A 118 -59.10 -36.40 -12.53
C PHE A 118 -59.26 -36.69 -14.03
N ALA A 119 -58.82 -37.88 -14.44
CA ALA A 119 -59.28 -38.64 -15.60
C ALA A 119 -59.85 -37.83 -16.79
N CYS A 120 -58.99 -37.44 -17.73
CA CYS A 120 -59.43 -37.23 -19.11
C CYS A 120 -59.12 -38.52 -19.90
N TRP A 121 -60.12 -39.39 -19.96
CA TRP A 121 -60.22 -40.50 -20.91
C TRP A 121 -59.99 -39.99 -22.33
N PHE A 122 -58.85 -40.34 -22.91
CA PHE A 122 -58.64 -40.26 -24.36
C PHE A 122 -59.64 -41.22 -25.03
N LYS A 123 -60.74 -40.68 -25.56
CA LYS A 123 -61.58 -41.38 -26.53
C LYS A 123 -60.75 -41.61 -27.79
N ARG A 124 -60.20 -42.82 -27.97
CA ARG A 124 -59.70 -43.28 -29.28
C ARG A 124 -60.92 -43.53 -30.18
N SER A 125 -61.09 -42.68 -31.18
CA SER A 125 -62.09 -42.84 -32.25
C SER A 125 -61.78 -44.07 -33.14
N PRO A 126 -62.79 -44.64 -33.81
CA PRO A 126 -62.76 -46.02 -34.32
C PRO A 126 -61.96 -46.22 -35.61
N LYS A 127 -61.57 -47.48 -35.85
CA LYS A 127 -60.68 -48.01 -36.89
C LYS A 127 -61.08 -47.59 -38.34
N PRO A 128 -60.10 -47.50 -39.27
CA PRO A 128 -60.36 -47.19 -40.67
C PRO A 128 -61.05 -48.35 -41.41
N THR A 129 -61.98 -48.02 -42.31
CA THR A 129 -62.65 -48.97 -43.21
C THR A 129 -61.76 -49.28 -44.43
N PRO A 130 -61.70 -50.53 -44.92
CA PRO A 130 -60.96 -50.89 -46.11
C PRO A 130 -61.72 -50.55 -47.40
N HIS A 131 -61.01 -50.02 -48.40
CA HIS A 131 -61.54 -49.76 -49.74
C HIS A 131 -61.43 -51.02 -50.61
N PRO A 132 -62.47 -51.40 -51.39
CA PRO A 132 -62.38 -52.51 -52.34
C PRO A 132 -61.75 -52.06 -53.67
N THR A 133 -60.71 -52.74 -54.09
CA THR A 133 -60.18 -52.72 -55.47
C THR A 133 -61.06 -53.56 -56.39
N ARG A 134 -61.47 -53.01 -57.54
CA ARG A 134 -61.94 -53.78 -58.70
C ARG A 134 -61.05 -53.45 -59.89
N GLY A 135 -60.58 -54.52 -60.55
CA GLY A 135 -60.07 -54.49 -61.92
C GLY A 135 -61.20 -54.62 -62.94
#